data_AF-A0A2P6SGC1-F1
#
_entry.id   AF-A0A2P6SGC1-F1
#
_cell.length_a   1.000
_cell.length_b   1.000
_cell.length_c   1.000
_cell.angle_alpha   90.00
_cell.angle_beta   90.00
_cell.angle_gamma   90.00
#
_symmetry.space_group_name_H-M   'P 1'
#
loop_
_entity.id
_entity.type
_entity.pdbx_description
1 polymer ?
#
loop_
_entity_poly.entity_id
_entity_poly.type
_entity_poly.pdbx_seq_one_letter_code
_entity_poly.pdbx_strand_id
1 'polypeptide(L)' 'MVQCLVRGEIRGAGLDVFENEPDVPKELFALDNVVLSPHQAVLTHEAFVGLGELVTGNLEAFFSNKPLLSPAVID' A
#
# COMPACT_ATOMS: atom_id res chain seq x y z
N MET A 1 -18.68 0.61 -2.39
CA MET A 1 -18.05 -0.71 -2.61
C MET A 1 -18.59 -1.78 -1.64
N VAL A 2 -18.42 -1.64 -0.32
CA VAL A 2 -18.83 -2.65 0.68
C VAL A 2 -20.26 -3.16 0.45
N GLN A 3 -21.23 -2.26 0.29
CA GLN A 3 -22.63 -2.63 0.04
C GLN A 3 -22.84 -3.46 -1.24
N CYS A 4 -22.06 -3.22 -2.30
CA CYS A 4 -22.14 -3.98 -3.55
C CYS A 4 -21.61 -5.42 -3.37
N LEU A 5 -20.59 -5.62 -2.53
CA LEU A 5 -20.10 -6.96 -2.16
C LEU A 5 -21.12 -7.71 -1.32
N VAL A 6 -21.73 -7.03 -0.34
CA VAL A 6 -22.79 -7.59 0.51
C VAL A 6 -24.03 -8.00 -0.32
N ARG A 7 -24.40 -7.20 -1.31
CA ARG A 7 -25.55 -7.46 -2.21
C ARG A 7 -25.23 -8.44 -3.34
N GLY A 8 -23.97 -8.85 -3.49
CA GLY A 8 -23.53 -9.71 -4.60
C GLY A 8 -23.50 -9.04 -5.97
N GLU A 9 -23.61 -7.71 -6.04
CA GLU A 9 -23.40 -6.93 -7.28
C GLU A 9 -21.95 -7.03 -7.75
N ILE A 10 -21.01 -7.05 -6.79
CA ILE A 10 -19.61 -7.40 -7.03
C ILE A 10 -19.39 -8.81 -6.52
N ARG A 11 -18.85 -9.68 -7.38
CA ARG A 11 -18.68 -11.10 -7.06
C ARG A 11 -17.67 -11.35 -5.94
N GLY A 12 -16.63 -10.52 -5.83
CA GLY A 12 -15.64 -10.59 -4.77
C GLY A 12 -14.54 -9.54 -4.91
N ALA A 13 -13.65 -9.45 -3.93
CA ALA A 13 -12.53 -8.50 -3.92
C ALA A 13 -11.33 -9.03 -3.12
N GLY A 14 -10.11 -8.75 -3.60
CA GLY A 14 -8.88 -8.86 -2.82
C GLY A 14 -8.43 -7.45 -2.44
N LEU A 15 -8.35 -7.15 -1.15
CA LEU A 15 -8.10 -5.80 -0.63
C LEU A 15 -6.86 -5.82 0.26
N ASP A 16 -5.80 -5.15 -0.18
CA ASP A 16 -4.63 -4.88 0.66
C ASP A 16 -4.70 -3.53 1.37
N VAL A 17 -5.53 -2.60 0.89
CA VAL A 17 -5.66 -1.26 1.46
C VAL A 17 -7.10 -0.88 1.79
N PHE A 18 -7.25 0.02 2.75
CA PHE A 18 -8.53 0.55 3.21
C PHE A 18 -8.48 2.07 3.32
N GLU A 19 -9.65 2.71 3.21
CA GLU A 19 -9.74 4.17 3.20
C GLU A 19 -9.27 4.82 4.52
N ASN A 20 -9.56 4.17 5.66
CA ASN A 20 -9.21 4.66 6.99
C ASN A 20 -8.42 3.61 7.77
N GLU A 21 -7.26 3.20 7.27
CA GLU A 21 -6.41 2.23 7.98
C GLU A 21 -5.98 2.71 9.38
N PRO A 22 -5.95 1.82 10.39
CA PRO A 22 -6.16 0.36 10.30
C PRO A 22 -7.63 -0.09 10.43
N ASP A 23 -8.59 0.85 10.43
CA ASP A 23 -10.01 0.55 10.63
C ASP A 23 -10.66 -0.04 9.37
N VAL A 24 -10.95 -1.34 9.41
CA VAL A 24 -11.61 -2.07 8.32
C VAL A 24 -13.13 -2.14 8.56
N PRO A 25 -13.97 -1.87 7.53
CA PRO A 25 -15.42 -2.05 7.63
C PRO A 25 -15.79 -3.46 8.10
N LYS A 26 -16.55 -3.54 9.20
CA LYS A 26 -16.81 -4.80 9.91
C LYS A 26 -17.53 -5.83 9.06
N GLU A 27 -18.34 -5.37 8.10
CA GLU A 27 -19.07 -6.21 7.17
C GLU A 27 -18.15 -7.09 6.34
N LEU A 28 -16.95 -6.60 5.99
CA LEU A 28 -16.00 -7.34 5.15
C LEU A 28 -15.48 -8.61 5.83
N PHE A 29 -15.37 -8.63 7.17
CA PHE A 29 -14.90 -9.82 7.90
C PHE A 29 -15.90 -10.98 7.87
N ALA A 30 -17.16 -10.73 7.55
CA ALA A 30 -18.20 -11.75 7.49
C ALA A 30 -18.42 -12.32 6.08
N LEU A 31 -17.70 -11.81 5.07
CA LEU A 31 -17.91 -12.16 3.67
C LEU A 31 -16.91 -13.24 3.22
N ASP A 32 -17.42 -14.37 2.71
CA ASP A 32 -16.57 -15.43 2.12
C ASP A 32 -16.00 -15.05 0.74
N ASN A 33 -16.55 -13.99 0.12
CA ASN A 33 -16.14 -13.54 -1.22
C ASN A 33 -15.09 -12.43 -1.20
N VAL A 34 -14.43 -12.19 -0.06
CA VAL A 34 -13.33 -11.24 0.04
C VAL A 34 -12.09 -11.85 0.67
N VAL A 35 -10.92 -11.35 0.27
CA VAL A 35 -9.64 -11.63 0.92
C VAL A 35 -9.05 -10.30 1.36
N LEU A 36 -8.68 -10.20 2.63
CA LEU A 36 -8.17 -8.97 3.24
C LEU A 36 -6.71 -9.17 3.65
N SER A 37 -5.82 -8.27 3.25
CA SER A 37 -4.45 -8.18 3.76
C SER A 37 -4.18 -6.80 4.36
N PRO A 38 -3.34 -6.68 5.40
CA PRO A 38 -3.18 -5.44 6.16
C PRO A 38 -2.10 -4.51 5.59
N HIS A 39 -2.27 -4.05 4.35
CA HIS A 39 -1.34 -3.15 3.64
C HIS A 39 0.09 -3.69 3.59
N GLN A 40 0.24 -4.94 3.17
CA GLN A 40 1.50 -5.66 3.20
C GLN A 40 2.03 -6.01 1.80
N ALA A 41 1.38 -5.57 0.71
CA ALA A 41 1.77 -6.00 -0.64
C ALA A 41 3.24 -5.73 -0.99
N VAL A 42 3.84 -4.68 -0.41
CA VAL A 42 5.23 -4.29 -0.63
C VAL A 42 6.24 -4.95 0.33
N LEU A 43 5.78 -5.69 1.35
CA LEU A 43 6.66 -6.21 2.42
C LEU A 43 7.42 -7.50 2.06
N THR A 44 8.14 -7.49 0.94
CA THR A 44 9.15 -8.52 0.66
C THR A 44 10.53 -8.05 1.12
N HIS A 45 11.43 -9.01 1.40
CA HIS A 45 12.79 -8.67 1.82
C HIS A 45 13.51 -7.82 0.76
N GLU A 46 13.38 -8.21 -0.50
CA GLU A 46 13.99 -7.55 -1.65
C GLU A 46 13.46 -6.12 -1.83
N ALA A 47 12.14 -5.93 -1.70
CA ALA A 47 11.53 -4.61 -1.82
C ALA A 47 11.99 -3.68 -0.67
N PHE A 48 12.09 -4.19 0.55
CA PHE A 48 12.53 -3.41 1.71
C PHE A 48 14.01 -3.03 1.64
N VAL A 49 14.87 -3.95 1.19
CA VAL A 49 16.28 -3.64 0.94
C VAL A 49 16.42 -2.56 -0.12
N GLY A 50 15.76 -2.74 -1.28
CA GLY A 50 15.81 -1.77 -2.37
C GLY A 50 15.26 -0.38 -1.98
N LEU A 51 14.17 -0.33 -1.20
CA LEU A 51 13.62 0.92 -0.68
C LEU A 51 14.59 1.58 0.31
N GLY A 52 15.22 0.81 1.20
CA GLY A 52 16.22 1.30 2.14
C GLY A 52 17.44 1.91 1.43
N GLU A 53 17.93 1.25 0.39
CA GLU A 53 19.01 1.75 -0.47
C GLU A 53 18.60 3.05 -1.18
N LEU A 54 17.40 3.09 -1.77
CA LEU A 54 16.89 4.28 -2.46
C LEU A 54 16.73 5.48 -1.52
N VAL A 55 16.16 5.27 -0.34
CA VAL A 55 15.97 6.33 0.67
C VAL A 55 17.32 6.86 1.15
N THR A 56 18.23 5.96 1.53
CA THR A 56 19.57 6.35 2.01
C THR A 56 20.35 7.08 0.91
N GLY A 57 20.33 6.57 -0.33
CA GLY A 57 20.99 7.19 -1.47
C GLY A 57 20.45 8.59 -1.81
N ASN A 58 19.13 8.82 -1.67
CA ASN A 58 18.56 10.17 -1.82
C ASN A 58 19.06 11.14 -0.73
N LEU A 59 19.13 10.69 0.53
CA LEU A 59 19.66 11.50 1.64
C LEU A 59 21.13 11.86 1.42
N GLU A 60 21.95 10.88 1.03
CA GLU A 60 23.37 11.09 0.70
C GLU A 60 23.53 12.10 -0.44
N ALA A 61 22.75 11.95 -1.51
CA ALA A 61 22.78 12.86 -2.65
C ALA A 61 22.40 14.29 -2.23
N PHE A 62 21.34 14.44 -1.44
CA PHE A 62 20.88 15.73 -0.92
C PHE A 62 21.98 16.44 -0.12
N PHE A 63 22.55 15.79 0.89
CA PHE A 63 23.60 16.39 1.73
C PHE A 63 24.93 16.61 0.99
N SER A 64 25.14 15.94 -0.14
CA SER A 64 26.31 16.11 -0.99
C SER A 64 26.13 17.14 -2.11
N ASN A 65 24.99 17.86 -2.16
CA ASN A 65 24.62 18.75 -3.28
C ASN A 65 24.67 18.05 -4.65
N LYS A 66 24.29 16.77 -4.71
CA LYS A 66 24.16 15.99 -5.95
C LYS A 66 22.68 15.86 -6.34
N PRO A 67 22.37 15.56 -7.62
CA PRO A 67 21.01 15.24 -8.04
C PRO A 67 20.44 14.06 -7.25
N LEU A 68 19.16 14.17 -6.86
CA LEU A 68 18.41 13.10 -6.19
C LEU A 68 18.23 11.89 -7.11
N LEU A 69 18.15 10.69 -6.53
CA LEU A 69 17.95 9.45 -7.26
C LEU A 69 16.50 9.30 -7.75
N SER A 70 15.55 9.76 -6.94
CA SER A 70 14.10 9.69 -7.24
C SER A 70 13.41 11.00 -6.81
N PRO A 71 13.66 12.12 -7.50
CA PRO A 71 13.01 13.38 -7.18
C PRO A 71 11.50 13.29 -7.44
N ALA A 72 10.70 13.63 -6.44
CA ALA A 72 9.29 13.94 -6.62
C ALA A 72 9.15 15.46 -6.75
N VAL A 73 8.43 15.91 -7.78
CA VAL A 73 8.03 17.31 -7.92
C VAL A 73 6.63 17.42 -7.34
N ILE A 74 6.44 18.37 -6.43
CA ILE A 74 5.10 18.74 -5.97
C ILE A 74 4.76 20.03 -6.72
N ASP A 75 3.77 19.92 -7.61
CA ASP A 75 3.19 21.04 -8.34
C ASP A 75 2.33 21.92 -7.42
#